data_AF-A0A3D5STY4-F1
#
_entry.id   AF-A0A3D5STY4-F1
#
_cell.length_a   1.000
_cell.length_b   1.000
_cell.length_c   1.000
_cell.angle_alpha   90.00
_cell.angle_beta   90.00
_cell.angle_gamma   90.00
#
_symmetry.space_group_name_H-M   'P 1'
#
loop_
_entity.id
_entity.type
_entity.pdbx_description
1 polymer ?
#
loop_
_entity_poly.entity_id
_entity_poly.type
_entity_poly.pdbx_seq_one_letter_code
_entity_poly.pdbx_strand_id
1 'polypeptide(L)' 'MTQVQTSGKAHALLFLGISLTLWSSIALFFLIVAWVAGGTAYKDSIYGNYAFIALAAALIVGVICGLTYRRVR' A
#
# COMPACT_ATOMS: atom_id res chain seq x y z
N MET A 1 -33.92 2.80 1.72
CA MET A 1 -32.86 3.28 2.63
C MET A 1 -31.49 2.62 2.36
N THR A 2 -31.16 2.28 1.11
CA THR A 2 -29.91 1.54 0.75
C THR A 2 -28.83 2.42 0.10
N GLN A 3 -29.20 3.60 -0.41
CA GLN A 3 -28.29 4.51 -1.14
C GLN A 3 -27.30 5.28 -0.23
N VAL A 4 -27.61 5.46 1.05
CA VAL A 4 -26.72 6.19 1.99
C VAL A 4 -25.57 5.29 2.49
N GLN A 5 -25.83 3.98 2.66
CA GLN A 5 -24.80 3.03 3.11
C GLN A 5 -23.74 2.71 2.05
N THR A 6 -24.07 2.79 0.75
CA THR A 6 -23.11 2.57 -0.34
C THR A 6 -22.12 3.71 -0.45
N SER A 7 -22.57 4.96 -0.23
CA SER A 7 -21.71 6.14 -0.20
C SER A 7 -20.66 6.05 0.92
N GLY A 8 -21.06 5.76 2.16
CA GLY A 8 -20.12 5.71 3.29
C GLY A 8 -18.99 4.68 3.12
N LYS A 9 -19.32 3.48 2.61
CA LYS A 9 -18.33 2.41 2.36
C LYS A 9 -17.36 2.77 1.23
N ALA A 10 -17.83 3.45 0.18
CA ALA A 10 -16.97 3.90 -0.92
C ALA A 10 -15.93 4.93 -0.46
N HIS A 11 -16.32 5.86 0.42
CA HIS A 11 -15.37 6.83 1.00
C HIS A 11 -14.37 6.18 1.96
N ALA A 12 -14.82 5.20 2.76
CA ALA A 12 -13.92 4.44 3.64
C ALA A 12 -12.88 3.64 2.85
N LEU A 13 -13.27 3.01 1.73
CA LEU A 13 -12.35 2.30 0.83
C LEU A 13 -11.33 3.24 0.18
N LEU A 14 -11.75 4.45 -0.19
CA LEU A 14 -10.86 5.48 -0.71
C LEU A 14 -9.81 5.91 0.32
N PHE A 15 -10.25 6.22 1.55
CA PHE A 15 -9.36 6.65 2.62
C PHE A 15 -8.36 5.55 2.99
N LEU A 16 -8.81 4.30 3.07
CA LEU A 16 -7.94 3.14 3.28
C LEU A 16 -6.96 2.99 2.12
N GLY A 17 -7.40 3.11 0.87
CA GLY A 17 -6.54 3.02 -0.31
C GLY A 17 -5.46 4.09 -0.34
N ILE A 18 -5.82 5.35 -0.08
CA ILE A 18 -4.88 6.48 -0.02
C ILE A 18 -3.89 6.28 1.13
N SER A 19 -4.38 5.99 2.34
CA SER A 19 -3.55 5.81 3.53
C SER A 19 -2.56 4.66 3.35
N LEU A 20 -3.02 3.54 2.80
CA LEU A 20 -2.17 2.38 2.53
C LEU A 20 -1.12 2.70 1.46
N THR A 21 -1.50 3.38 0.38
CA THR A 21 -0.56 3.76 -0.70
C THR A 21 0.51 4.73 -0.20
N LEU A 22 0.12 5.74 0.59
CA LEU A 22 1.04 6.72 1.17
C LEU A 22 2.00 6.04 2.15
N TRP A 23 1.48 5.22 3.06
CA TRP A 23 2.30 4.52 4.05
C TRP A 23 3.23 3.50 3.40
N SER A 24 2.76 2.74 2.42
CA SER A 24 3.59 1.81 1.65
C SER A 24 4.68 2.52 0.87
N SER A 25 4.42 3.72 0.31
CA SER A 25 5.44 4.50 -0.40
C SER A 25 6.54 5.00 0.54
N ILE A 26 6.16 5.51 1.71
CA ILE A 26 7.11 5.93 2.76
C ILE A 26 7.93 4.74 3.24
N ALA A 27 7.27 3.62 3.54
CA ALA A 27 7.94 2.40 4.00
C ALA A 27 8.88 1.82 2.94
N LEU A 28 8.50 1.83 1.65
CA LEU A 28 9.39 1.43 0.55
C LEU A 28 10.61 2.33 0.45
N PHE A 29 10.45 3.65 0.63
CA PHE A 29 11.58 4.57 0.63
C PHE A 29 12.58 4.22 1.73
N PHE A 30 12.14 4.06 2.98
CA PHE A 30 13.01 3.67 4.08
C PHE A 30 13.62 2.28 3.89
N LEU A 31 12.86 1.34 3.33
CA LEU A 31 13.34 0.01 3.02
C LEU A 31 14.45 0.06 1.96
N ILE A 32 14.29 0.86 0.89
CA ILE A 32 15.33 1.06 -0.13
C ILE A 32 16.57 1.71 0.48
N VAL A 33 16.40 2.74 1.33
CA VAL A 33 17.53 3.37 2.05
C VAL A 33 18.25 2.34 2.93
N ALA A 34 17.52 1.53 3.68
CA ALA A 34 18.08 0.45 4.48
C ALA A 34 18.74 -0.64 3.61
N TRP A 35 18.23 -0.90 2.41
CA TRP A 35 18.81 -1.82 1.44
C TRP A 35 20.15 -1.34 0.88
N VAL A 36 20.25 -0.04 0.62
CA VAL A 36 21.48 0.59 0.12
C VAL A 36 22.51 0.68 1.25
N ALA A 37 22.10 1.11 2.45
CA ALA A 37 22.99 1.25 3.60
C ALA A 37 23.41 -0.09 4.23
N GLY A 38 22.51 -1.06 4.28
CA GLY A 38 22.72 -2.38 4.90
C GLY A 38 23.44 -3.40 4.01
N GLY A 39 23.65 -3.09 2.73
CA GLY A 39 24.40 -3.94 1.81
C GLY A 39 23.75 -5.30 1.53
N THR A 40 24.56 -6.29 1.13
CA THR A 40 24.09 -7.64 0.78
C THR A 40 23.48 -8.40 1.96
N ALA A 41 23.96 -8.17 3.18
CA ALA A 41 23.42 -8.80 4.38
C ALA A 41 21.97 -8.41 4.68
N TYR A 42 21.58 -7.15 4.43
CA TYR A 42 20.19 -6.72 4.56
C TYR A 42 19.32 -7.24 3.41
N LYS A 43 19.90 -7.35 2.21
CA LYS A 43 19.27 -7.95 1.01
C LYS A 43 18.88 -9.41 1.19
N ASP A 44 19.78 -10.19 1.77
CA ASP A 44 19.56 -11.62 2.00
C ASP A 44 18.80 -11.91 3.29
N SER A 45 18.55 -10.89 4.13
CA SER A 45 17.74 -11.06 5.33
C SER A 45 16.27 -11.27 4.97
N ILE A 46 15.63 -12.20 5.68
CA ILE A 46 14.18 -12.47 5.64
C ILE A 46 13.41 -11.14 5.74
N TYR A 47 13.82 -10.25 6.63
CA TYR A 47 13.15 -8.96 6.81
C TYR A 47 13.24 -8.05 5.59
N GLY A 48 14.39 -7.96 4.91
CA GLY A 48 14.54 -7.14 3.70
C GLY A 48 13.70 -7.68 2.53
N ASN A 49 13.74 -8.99 2.29
CA ASN A 49 13.07 -9.59 1.14
C ASN A 49 11.55 -9.70 1.32
N TYR A 50 11.07 -10.19 2.48
CA TYR A 50 9.62 -10.30 2.72
C TYR A 50 8.95 -8.93 2.91
N ALA A 51 9.64 -7.95 3.50
CA ALA A 51 9.07 -6.61 3.62
C ALA A 51 8.94 -5.91 2.26
N PHE A 52 9.88 -6.12 1.33
CA PHE A 52 9.74 -5.59 -0.03
C PHE A 52 8.49 -6.14 -0.72
N ILE A 53 8.30 -7.47 -0.69
CA ILE A 53 7.14 -8.14 -1.30
C ILE A 53 5.83 -7.67 -0.65
N ALA A 54 5.77 -7.62 0.68
CA ALA A 54 4.59 -7.18 1.40
C ALA A 54 4.21 -5.72 1.10
N LEU A 55 5.20 -4.84 1.04
CA LEU A 55 4.98 -3.42 0.74
C LEU A 55 4.58 -3.20 -0.72
N ALA A 56 5.18 -3.93 -1.66
CA ALA A 56 4.78 -3.90 -3.06
C ALA A 56 3.33 -4.38 -3.26
N ALA A 57 2.94 -5.47 -2.59
CA ALA A 57 1.57 -5.98 -2.61
C ALA A 57 0.57 -4.97 -2.01
N ALA A 58 0.91 -4.34 -0.87
CA ALA A 58 0.08 -3.31 -0.25
C ALA A 58 -0.13 -2.09 -1.17
N LEU A 59 0.90 -1.68 -1.91
CA LEU A 59 0.81 -0.59 -2.87
C LEU A 59 -0.11 -0.94 -4.06
N ILE A 60 -0.01 -2.17 -4.60
CA ILE A 60 -0.92 -2.66 -5.64
C ILE A 60 -2.36 -2.69 -5.14
N VAL A 61 -2.60 -3.18 -3.93
CA VAL A 61 -3.95 -3.21 -3.33
C VAL A 61 -4.51 -1.79 -3.16
N GLY A 62 -3.69 -0.83 -2.72
CA GLY A 62 -4.08 0.57 -2.62
C GLY A 62 -4.50 1.17 -3.96
N VAL A 63 -3.74 0.89 -5.03
CA VAL A 63 -4.06 1.32 -6.40
C VAL A 63 -5.34 0.68 -6.92
N ILE A 64 -5.53 -0.64 -6.73
CA ILE A 64 -6.75 -1.35 -7.14
C ILE A 64 -7.97 -0.77 -6.42
N CYS A 65 -7.84 -0.46 -5.13
CA CYS A 65 -8.91 0.16 -4.34
C CYS A 65 -9.30 1.54 -4.92
N GLY A 66 -8.30 2.35 -5.29
CA GLY A 66 -8.52 3.64 -5.96
C GLY A 66 -9.15 3.52 -7.35
N LEU A 67 -8.71 2.57 -8.17
CA LEU A 67 -9.28 2.30 -9.49
C LEU A 67 -10.73 1.79 -9.41
N THR A 68 -11.02 0.94 -8.42
CA THR A 68 -12.37 0.42 -8.17
C THR A 68 -13.31 1.55 -7.79
N TYR A 69 -12.89 2.47 -6.90
CA TYR A 69 -13.69 3.66 -6.60
C TYR A 69 -13.95 4.53 -7.84
N ARG A 70 -12.93 4.73 -8.68
CA ARG A 70 -13.06 5.55 -9.90
C ARG A 70 -13.99 4.94 -10.95
N ARG A 71 -14.17 3.61 -10.98
CA ARG A 71 -15.11 2.93 -11.88
C ARG A 71 -16.56 2.91 -11.38
N VAL A 72 -16.78 3.08 -10.08
CA VAL A 72 -18.12 3.05 -9.46
C VAL A 72 -18.79 4.43 -9.45
N ARG A 73 -18.02 5.50 -9.73
CA ARG A 73 -18.50 6.89 -9.82
C ARG A 73 -18.71 7.29 -11.28
#